data_AF-A0A1F9MJA7-F1
#
_entry.id   AF-A0A1F9MJA7-F1
#
_cell.length_a   1.000
_cell.length_b   1.000
_cell.length_c   1.000
_cell.angle_alpha   90.00
_cell.angle_beta   90.00
_cell.angle_gamma   90.00
#
_symmetry.space_group_name_H-M   'P 1'
#
loop_
_entity.id
_entity.type
_entity.pdbx_description
1 polymer ?
#
loop_
_entity_poly.entity_id
_entity_poly.type
_entity_poly.pdbx_seq_one_letter_code
_entity_poly.pdbx_strand_id
1 'polypeptide(L)' 'MPIYEYQCVDCGGRDQRVAGLDDHTALCTQCSGLMLRLDEDVFQPYFEEVASPVWPDTKTKASL' A
#
# COMPACT_ATOMS: atom_id res chain seq x y z
N MET A 1 6.38 -0.66 -20.00
CA MET A 1 5.36 -0.74 -18.94
C MET A 1 5.94 -1.59 -17.81
N PRO A 2 5.87 -1.13 -16.55
CA PRO A 2 6.39 -1.85 -15.39
C PRO A 2 5.63 -3.16 -15.13
N ILE A 3 6.25 -4.06 -14.36
CA ILE A 3 5.64 -5.30 -13.88
C ILE A 3 5.15 -5.07 -12.45
N TYR A 4 3.92 -5.46 -12.17
CA TYR A 4 3.33 -5.43 -10.84
C TYR A 4 2.82 -6.81 -10.42
N GLU A 5 2.83 -7.07 -9.12
CA GLU A 5 2.27 -8.28 -8.53
C GLU A 5 0.80 -8.05 -8.14
N TYR A 6 -0.05 -9.03 -8.42
CA TYR A 6 -1.46 -9.02 -8.08
C TYR A 6 -1.82 -10.26 -7.28
N GLN A 7 -2.79 -10.13 -6.37
CA GLN A 7 -3.34 -11.25 -5.61
C GLN A 7 -4.87 -11.31 -5.77
N CYS A 8 -5.38 -12.51 -6.04
CA CYS A 8 -6.80 -12.78 -6.11
C CYS A 8 -7.43 -12.76 -4.72
N VAL A 9 -8.57 -12.07 -4.59
CA VAL A 9 -9.32 -12.00 -3.33
C VAL A 9 -10.11 -13.26 -3.02
N ASP A 10 -10.43 -14.06 -4.07
CA ASP A 10 -11.29 -15.24 -3.94
C ASP A 10 -10.48 -16.53 -3.71
N CYS A 11 -9.44 -16.78 -4.51
CA CYS A 11 -8.64 -18.01 -4.43
C CYS A 11 -7.22 -17.81 -3.86
N GLY A 12 -6.81 -16.56 -3.61
CA GLY A 12 -5.47 -16.24 -3.10
C GLY A 12 -4.33 -16.38 -4.11
N GLY A 13 -4.62 -16.79 -5.35
CA GLY A 13 -3.63 -16.92 -6.42
C GLY A 13 -2.89 -15.61 -6.70
N ARG A 14 -1.60 -15.71 -7.06
CA ARG A 14 -0.73 -14.57 -7.37
C ARG A 14 -0.30 -14.58 -8.82
N ASP A 15 -0.12 -13.39 -9.40
CA ASP A 15 0.26 -13.23 -10.79
C ASP A 15 1.07 -11.95 -10.99
N GLN A 16 2.01 -11.97 -11.93
CA GLN A 16 2.84 -10.81 -12.29
C GLN A 16 2.44 -10.31 -13.67
N ARG A 17 2.08 -9.03 -13.78
CA ARG A 17 1.53 -8.47 -15.02
C ARG A 17 2.20 -7.16 -15.39
N VAL A 18 2.38 -6.99 -16.69
CA VAL A 18 2.76 -5.70 -17.28
C VAL A 18 1.51 -4.82 -17.29
N ALA A 19 1.52 -3.72 -16.52
CA ALA A 19 0.36 -2.83 -16.40
C ALA A 19 0.79 -1.36 -16.22
N GLY A 20 -0.16 -0.44 -16.31
CA GLY A 20 0.02 0.98 -15.99
C GLY A 20 0.08 1.23 -14.48
N LEU A 21 0.55 2.42 -14.09
CA LEU A 21 0.61 2.82 -12.68
C LEU A 21 -0.79 2.92 -12.04
N ASP A 22 -1.81 3.23 -12.83
CA ASP A 22 -3.20 3.38 -12.36
C ASP A 22 -4.01 2.07 -12.43
N ASP A 23 -3.40 1.00 -12.96
CA ASP A 23 -4.04 -0.32 -13.01
C ASP A 23 -3.86 -1.00 -11.64
N HIS A 24 -4.89 -0.90 -10.80
CA HIS A 24 -4.92 -1.55 -9.47
C HIS A 24 -5.72 -2.85 -9.44
N THR A 25 -6.38 -3.20 -10.55
CA THR A 25 -7.28 -4.35 -10.60
C THR A 25 -7.03 -5.21 -11.84
N ALA A 26 -7.26 -6.52 -11.70
CA ALA A 26 -7.12 -7.49 -12.77
C ALA A 26 -8.08 -8.67 -12.56
N LEU A 27 -8.27 -9.51 -13.58
CA LEU A 27 -9.04 -10.76 -13.46
C LEU A 27 -8.13 -11.97 -13.27
N CYS A 28 -8.51 -12.86 -12.34
CA CYS A 28 -7.79 -14.08 -12.05
C CYS A 28 -7.97 -15.12 -13.17
N THR A 29 -6.87 -15.70 -13.65
CA THR A 29 -6.90 -16.73 -14.69
C THR A 29 -7.35 -18.10 -14.19
N GLN A 30 -7.37 -18.33 -12.87
CA GLN A 30 -7.75 -19.61 -12.27
C GLN A 30 -9.24 -19.68 -11.91
N CYS A 31 -9.77 -18.65 -11.26
CA CYS A 31 -11.15 -18.64 -10.75
C CYS A 31 -12.04 -17.56 -11.36
N SER A 32 -11.52 -16.76 -12.32
CA SER A 32 -12.20 -15.57 -12.89
C SER A 32 -12.59 -14.48 -11.88
N GLY A 33 -12.13 -14.60 -10.64
CA GLY A 33 -12.34 -13.63 -9.58
C GLY A 33 -11.52 -12.34 -9.75
N LEU A 34 -11.73 -11.40 -8.83
CA LEU A 34 -11.01 -10.12 -8.84
C LEU A 34 -9.60 -10.30 -8.25
N MET A 35 -8.61 -9.65 -8.85
CA MET A 35 -7.27 -9.52 -8.30
C MET A 35 -6.96 -8.06 -8.02
N LEU A 36 -6.37 -7.79 -6.86
CA LEU A 36 -5.89 -6.48 -6.47
C LEU A 36 -4.37 -6.45 -6.56
N ARG A 37 -3.82 -5.32 -6.99
CA ARG A 37 -2.38 -5.11 -7.01
C ARG A 37 -1.85 -5.13 -5.57
N LEU A 38 -0.76 -5.85 -5.36
CA LEU A 38 0.00 -5.76 -4.12
C LEU A 38 0.88 -4.53 -4.25
N ASP A 39 0.37 -3.39 -3.79
CA ASP A 39 1.12 -2.15 -3.77
C ASP A 39 2.29 -2.29 -2.79
N GLU A 40 3.53 -2.15 -3.29
CA GLU A 40 4.62 -1.66 -2.44
C GLU A 40 4.35 -0.18 -2.18
N ASP A 41 4.47 0.25 -0.92
CA ASP A 41 4.42 1.67 -0.59
C ASP A 41 5.68 2.37 -1.13
N VAL A 42 5.60 2.78 -2.40
CA VAL A 42 6.69 3.49 -3.09
C VAL A 42 7.00 4.83 -2.43
N PHE A 43 6.11 5.34 -1.58
CA PHE A 43 6.31 6.58 -0.83
C PHE A 43 6.93 6.36 0.55
N GLN A 44 7.00 5.12 1.05
CA GLN A 44 7.61 4.80 2.35
C GLN A 44 8.99 5.47 2.55
N PRO A 45 9.91 5.48 1.56
CA PRO A 45 11.22 6.13 1.72
C PRO A 45 11.14 7.65 1.94
N TYR A 46 10.10 8.32 1.45
CA TYR A 46 9.91 9.77 1.67
C TYR A 46 9.39 10.07 3.07
N PHE A 47 8.67 9.14 3.69
CA PHE A 47 8.07 9.31 5.02
C PHE A 47 8.97 8.82 6.16
N GLU A 48 9.96 7.97 5.87
CA GLU A 48 10.92 7.43 6.86
C GLU A 48 11.80 8.54 7.48
N GLU A 49 12.03 9.64 6.77
CA GLU A 49 12.84 10.78 7.23
C GLU A 49 12.06 11.80 8.10
N VAL A 50 10.72 11.75 8.12
CA VAL A 50 9.87 12.78 8.76
C VAL A 50 9.26 12.32 10.09
N ALA A 51 9.58 11.10 10.55
CA ALA A 51 9.06 10.52 11.79
C ALA A 51 9.71 11.11 13.05
N SER A 52 9.71 12.44 13.20
CA SER A 52 9.84 13.14 14.49
C SER A 52 9.33 14.58 14.42
N PRO A 53 8.02 14.85 14.31
CA PRO A 53 7.51 16.09 14.86
C PRO A 53 7.54 15.95 16.39
N VAL A 54 8.64 16.41 17.00
CA VAL A 54 8.69 16.70 18.44
C VAL A 54 7.72 17.85 18.68
N TRP A 55 6.46 17.53 18.94
CA TRP A 55 5.55 18.47 19.54
C TRP A 55 6.03 18.69 20.98
N PRO A 56 6.36 19.92 21.41
CA PRO A 56 6.69 20.16 22.80
C PRO A 56 5.42 19.92 23.63
N ASP A 57 5.42 18.88 24.45
CA ASP A 57 4.39 18.65 25.47
C ASP A 57 4.32 19.85 26.41
N THR A 58 3.40 20.78 26.18
CA THR A 58 3.09 21.85 27.14
C THR A 58 2.29 21.25 28.29
N LYS A 59 2.98 20.58 29.22
CA LYS A 59 2.42 20.15 30.50
C LYS A 59 2.30 21.35 31.44
N THR A 60 1.30 22.20 31.22
CA THR A 60 0.93 23.21 32.22
C THR A 60 0.16 22.52 33.33
N LYS A 61 0.84 22.28 34.46
CA LYS A 61 0.19 21.93 35.73
C LYS A 61 -0.76 23.06 36.12
N ALA A 62 -2.06 22.88 35.94
CA ALA A 62 -3.05 23.67 36.66
C ALA A 62 -3.36 22.96 37.98
N SER A 63 -2.67 23.38 39.05
CA SER A 63 -3.13 23.16 40.42
C SER A 63 -4.12 24.26 40.76
N LEU A 64 -5.36 23.88 41.11
CA LEU A 64 -6.18 24.59 42.09
C LEU A 64 -7.17 23.63 42.73
#